data_AF-A0A343TLC3-F1
#
_entry.id   AF-A0A343TLC3-F1
#
_cell.length_a   1.000
_cell.length_b   1.000
_cell.length_c   1.000
_cell.angle_alpha   90.00
_cell.angle_beta   90.00
_cell.angle_gamma   90.00
#
_symmetry.space_group_name_H-M   'P 1'
#
loop_
_entity.id
_entity.type
_entity.pdbx_description
1 polymer ?
#
loop_
_entity_poly.entity_id
_entity_poly.type
_entity_poly.pdbx_seq_one_letter_code
_entity_poly.pdbx_strand_id
1 'polypeptide(L)'
;MISVVVFATVVAIVATALGGGPFAAVEPGTLLDDSEPDWPSPTVEAGDDGTVTIDYRTESGSLDHVVVDDVDPRLVDDRAGWVVVDRHYLPPALEAAADDPESGVVTVGDRAFVGNLSVSSRDAGNATVTVVVPAGIDADPERKSYFLAEFISPYDLGPHGTETTIVLAPDALPHRGATYEDGTAYVTVPQFWDGQVGSVWLHEYVHLRQGYDAESEMIWFTEASAEYLSYRIMAEQYEQVTDDDVRSRLDSLSEHPDATLSDPDTWNGESVDYTRGPRLLYAVDAAIRNGSDGQHTLFDVFRALNELDEPVTVAEFRRLVEDHSGENEAWIVDAITEPGAMDQYREYDEPFSDQ
;
A
#
# COMPACT_ATOMS: atom_id res chain seq x y z
N MET A 1 76.24 -27.80 41.14
CA MET A 1 76.19 -27.74 42.61
C MET A 1 74.91 -27.02 43.01
N ILE A 2 73.93 -27.77 43.56
CA ILE A 2 73.06 -27.50 44.76
C ILE A 2 72.57 -26.04 44.93
N SER A 3 71.30 -25.65 45.18
CA SER A 3 69.97 -26.26 45.46
C SER A 3 68.91 -25.13 45.29
N VAL A 4 67.70 -25.35 44.75
CA VAL A 4 66.36 -25.65 45.35
C VAL A 4 65.76 -24.64 46.37
N VAL A 5 64.44 -24.38 46.15
CA VAL A 5 63.33 -23.88 47.04
C VAL A 5 63.14 -22.35 47.04
N VAL A 6 62.08 -21.68 46.53
CA VAL A 6 60.57 -21.75 46.53
C VAL A 6 59.90 -20.97 47.69
N PHE A 7 58.79 -20.27 47.34
CA PHE A 7 57.77 -19.50 48.10
C PHE A 7 58.04 -17.99 48.28
N ALA A 8 57.07 -17.06 48.30
CA ALA A 8 55.74 -16.86 47.70
C ALA A 8 55.22 -15.47 48.19
N THR A 9 54.24 -14.92 47.46
CA THR A 9 53.13 -14.05 47.95
C THR A 9 53.35 -12.53 48.14
N VAL A 10 52.91 -11.80 47.10
CA VAL A 10 51.94 -10.67 47.03
C VAL A 10 51.54 -9.93 48.32
N VAL A 11 51.65 -8.60 48.29
CA VAL A 11 50.64 -7.65 48.86
C VAL A 11 50.58 -6.40 47.97
N ALA A 12 49.38 -6.02 47.52
CA ALA A 12 49.09 -4.77 46.83
C ALA A 12 47.98 -4.02 47.58
N ILE A 13 48.24 -2.77 48.00
CA ILE A 13 47.24 -1.76 48.38
C ILE A 13 47.75 -0.37 47.94
N VAL A 14 47.05 0.19 46.94
CA VAL A 14 46.54 1.56 46.73
C VAL A 14 47.26 2.75 47.42
N ALA A 15 47.75 3.73 46.63
CA ALA A 15 47.14 5.06 46.45
C ALA A 15 48.09 6.15 45.87
N THR A 16 47.56 6.85 44.85
CA THR A 16 47.73 8.29 44.51
C THR A 16 49.00 8.87 43.86
N ALA A 17 48.79 9.24 42.58
CA ALA A 17 48.96 10.56 41.96
C ALA A 17 50.37 11.10 41.65
N LEU A 18 50.58 11.45 40.36
CA LEU A 18 50.69 12.85 39.89
C LEU A 18 51.06 12.91 38.39
N GLY A 19 50.23 13.63 37.62
CA GLY A 19 50.71 14.57 36.58
C GLY A 19 50.76 14.11 35.12
N GLY A 20 49.84 14.62 34.29
CA GLY A 20 50.05 14.82 32.86
C GLY A 20 48.83 14.60 31.96
N GLY A 21 47.99 15.63 31.76
CA GLY A 21 47.15 15.77 30.55
C GLY A 21 47.88 16.57 29.46
N PRO A 22 47.33 16.75 28.24
CA PRO A 22 45.93 16.57 27.87
C PRO A 22 45.73 15.73 26.58
N PHE A 23 45.01 14.61 26.69
CA PHE A 23 44.08 14.20 25.65
C PHE A 23 42.72 14.14 26.34
N ALA A 24 41.80 15.00 25.94
CA ALA A 24 40.43 14.96 26.43
C ALA A 24 39.79 13.67 25.88
N ALA A 25 39.76 12.63 26.70
CA ALA A 25 38.77 11.58 26.57
C ALA A 25 37.43 12.24 26.94
N VAL A 26 36.56 12.39 25.95
CA VAL A 26 35.15 12.60 26.21
C VAL A 26 34.64 11.28 26.75
N GLU A 27 34.31 11.24 28.05
CA GLU A 27 33.46 10.18 28.57
C GLU A 27 32.13 10.24 27.81
N PRO A 28 31.54 9.12 27.35
CA PRO A 28 30.14 9.13 27.00
C PRO A 28 29.40 9.37 28.32
N GLY A 29 29.07 10.64 28.55
CA GLY A 29 28.09 11.04 29.53
C GLY A 29 26.81 10.27 29.23
N THR A 30 26.31 9.62 30.27
CA THR A 30 24.88 9.46 30.46
C THR A 30 24.23 10.82 30.25
N LEU A 31 23.36 10.92 29.24
CA LEU A 31 22.24 11.86 29.07
C LEU A 31 21.82 11.81 27.61
N LEU A 32 20.96 10.86 27.26
CA LEU A 32 19.67 11.23 26.70
C LEU A 32 18.64 10.50 27.57
N ASP A 33 17.83 11.31 28.22
CA ASP A 33 16.60 10.90 28.83
C ASP A 33 15.65 10.66 27.65
N ASP A 34 15.45 9.40 27.28
CA ASP A 34 14.52 8.96 26.23
C ASP A 34 13.07 9.04 26.71
N SER A 35 12.75 10.00 27.59
CA SER A 35 11.36 10.38 27.84
C SER A 35 10.87 11.23 26.69
N GLU A 36 10.61 10.56 25.56
CA GLU A 36 9.51 10.96 24.71
C GLU A 36 8.30 11.18 25.63
N PRO A 37 7.49 12.23 25.43
CA PRO A 37 6.26 12.33 26.17
C PRO A 37 5.48 11.07 25.80
N ASP A 38 5.29 10.19 26.79
CA ASP A 38 4.34 9.10 26.80
C ASP A 38 2.97 9.77 26.65
N TRP A 39 2.64 10.22 25.43
CA TRP A 39 1.33 10.69 25.07
C TRP A 39 0.52 9.40 25.02
N PRO A 40 -0.33 9.09 26.02
CA PRO A 40 -1.24 7.97 25.85
C PRO A 40 -2.02 8.24 24.58
N SER A 41 -2.07 7.25 23.69
CA SER A 41 -2.95 7.24 22.54
C SER A 41 -4.35 7.71 22.98
N PRO A 42 -5.09 8.43 22.12
CA PRO A 42 -6.43 8.86 22.46
C PRO A 42 -7.27 7.68 22.92
N THR A 43 -8.13 7.90 23.92
CA THR A 43 -9.02 6.85 24.42
C THR A 43 -10.43 7.07 23.91
N VAL A 44 -11.12 5.98 23.61
CA VAL A 44 -12.45 5.97 23.00
C VAL A 44 -13.45 5.39 23.99
N GLU A 45 -14.52 6.14 24.27
CA GLU A 45 -15.68 5.65 25.02
C GLU A 45 -16.95 5.80 24.17
N ALA A 46 -17.62 4.68 23.87
CA ALA A 46 -18.87 4.69 23.12
C ALA A 46 -20.08 4.63 24.06
N GLY A 47 -21.08 5.47 23.79
CA GLY A 47 -22.39 5.48 24.44
C GLY A 47 -23.42 4.61 23.71
N ASP A 48 -24.46 4.19 24.43
CA ASP A 48 -25.55 3.36 23.88
C ASP A 48 -26.39 4.07 22.79
N ASP A 49 -26.25 5.39 22.65
CA ASP A 49 -27.01 6.23 21.71
C ASP A 49 -26.24 6.59 20.44
N GLY A 50 -25.07 5.97 20.20
CA GLY A 50 -24.21 6.28 19.04
C GLY A 50 -23.30 7.50 19.26
N THR A 51 -23.28 8.05 20.47
CA THR A 51 -22.32 9.08 20.86
C THR A 51 -20.96 8.43 21.15
N VAL A 52 -19.87 9.01 20.65
CA VAL A 52 -18.50 8.60 21.00
C VAL A 52 -17.77 9.78 21.62
N THR A 53 -17.14 9.56 22.77
CA THR A 53 -16.20 10.51 23.37
C THR A 53 -14.79 10.06 23.06
N ILE A 54 -13.99 10.96 22.50
CA ILE A 54 -12.56 10.76 22.28
C ILE A 54 -11.83 11.68 23.25
N ASP A 55 -11.19 11.11 24.26
CA ASP A 55 -10.30 11.85 25.15
C ASP A 55 -8.89 11.88 24.56
N TYR A 56 -8.30 13.07 24.53
CA TYR A 56 -6.97 13.29 23.96
C TYR A 56 -6.20 14.32 24.76
N ARG A 57 -4.91 14.48 24.43
CA ARG A 57 -4.10 15.54 24.98
C ARG A 57 -3.86 16.63 23.95
N THR A 58 -4.02 17.88 24.37
CA THR A 58 -3.66 19.07 23.58
C THR A 58 -2.14 19.23 23.49
N GLU A 59 -1.67 20.07 22.56
CA GLU A 59 -0.25 20.48 22.46
C GLU A 59 0.32 20.99 23.80
N SER A 60 -0.53 21.59 24.65
CA SER A 60 -0.13 22.09 25.97
C SER A 60 0.07 21.00 27.05
N GLY A 61 -0.22 19.75 26.73
CA GLY A 61 -0.23 18.62 27.67
C GLY A 61 -1.54 18.46 28.45
N SER A 62 -2.49 19.39 28.31
CA SER A 62 -3.80 19.34 28.98
C SER A 62 -4.68 18.27 28.35
N LEU A 63 -5.42 17.52 29.18
CA LEU A 63 -6.47 16.62 28.73
C LEU A 63 -7.68 17.42 28.24
N ASP A 64 -8.24 16.98 27.13
CA ASP A 64 -9.44 17.52 26.51
C ASP A 64 -10.24 16.38 25.85
N HIS A 65 -11.46 16.65 25.41
CA HIS A 65 -12.28 15.66 24.74
C HIS A 65 -13.08 16.26 23.59
N VAL A 66 -13.38 15.42 22.61
CA VAL A 66 -14.38 15.70 21.56
C VAL A 66 -15.48 14.66 21.64
N VAL A 67 -16.72 15.12 21.45
CA VAL A 67 -17.90 14.27 21.38
C VAL A 67 -18.39 14.25 19.94
N VAL A 68 -18.55 13.06 19.38
CA VAL A 68 -19.07 12.83 18.04
C VAL A 68 -20.39 12.09 18.18
N ASP A 69 -21.47 12.70 17.70
CA ASP A 69 -22.81 12.12 17.73
C ASP A 69 -23.06 11.26 16.48
N ASP A 70 -24.07 10.38 16.54
CA ASP A 70 -24.57 9.57 15.40
C ASP A 70 -23.51 8.68 14.72
N VAL A 71 -22.51 8.18 15.46
CA VAL A 71 -21.49 7.25 14.95
C VAL A 71 -22.13 5.87 14.69
N ASP A 72 -21.89 5.29 13.51
CA ASP A 72 -22.32 3.92 13.21
C ASP A 72 -21.65 2.96 14.20
N PRO A 73 -22.39 2.15 14.96
CA PRO A 73 -21.81 1.24 15.95
C PRO A 73 -20.87 0.18 15.35
N ARG A 74 -20.87 -0.03 14.03
CA ARG A 74 -19.93 -0.91 13.34
C ARG A 74 -18.56 -0.27 13.08
N LEU A 75 -18.46 1.05 13.28
CA LEU A 75 -17.24 1.85 13.15
C LEU A 75 -16.62 2.17 14.52
N VAL A 76 -17.08 1.52 15.59
CA VAL A 76 -16.52 1.68 16.94
C VAL A 76 -16.37 0.31 17.60
N ASP A 77 -15.26 0.11 18.31
CA ASP A 77 -15.10 -0.98 19.27
C ASP A 77 -14.51 -0.40 20.55
N ASP A 78 -15.38 -0.03 21.48
CA ASP A 78 -15.02 0.55 22.78
C ASP A 78 -14.22 -0.43 23.66
N ARG A 79 -14.41 -1.75 23.46
CA ARG A 79 -13.67 -2.78 24.19
C ARG A 79 -12.25 -2.91 23.69
N ALA A 80 -12.05 -2.79 22.39
CA ALA A 80 -10.73 -2.74 21.78
C ALA A 80 -10.09 -1.34 21.86
N GLY A 81 -10.92 -0.31 22.05
CA GLY A 81 -10.53 1.08 22.28
C GLY A 81 -10.27 1.88 21.00
N TRP A 82 -11.05 1.68 19.93
CA TRP A 82 -10.90 2.45 18.68
C TRP A 82 -12.23 2.88 18.05
N VAL A 83 -12.18 3.92 17.22
CA VAL A 83 -13.30 4.47 16.43
C VAL A 83 -12.84 4.94 15.04
N VAL A 84 -13.74 4.87 14.06
CA VAL A 84 -13.63 5.57 12.77
C VAL A 84 -14.66 6.68 12.72
N VAL A 85 -14.20 7.91 12.54
CA VAL A 85 -15.06 9.11 12.43
C VAL A 85 -14.75 9.88 11.14
N ASP A 86 -15.62 10.82 10.79
CA ASP A 86 -15.30 11.80 9.75
C ASP A 86 -14.14 12.68 10.22
N ARG A 87 -13.15 12.90 9.35
CA ARG A 87 -11.96 13.71 9.63
C ARG A 87 -12.33 15.12 10.09
N HIS A 88 -13.47 15.68 9.65
CA HIS A 88 -13.94 16.99 10.07
C HIS A 88 -14.16 17.13 11.59
N TYR A 89 -14.39 16.02 12.29
CA TYR A 89 -14.56 16.03 13.75
C TYR A 89 -13.23 16.06 14.52
N LEU A 90 -12.08 15.92 13.85
CA LEU A 90 -10.80 15.93 14.54
C LEU A 90 -10.46 17.35 15.04
N PRO A 91 -10.21 17.51 16.35
CA PRO A 91 -9.66 18.75 16.88
C PRO A 91 -8.20 18.93 16.39
N PRO A 92 -7.68 20.17 16.37
CA PRO A 92 -6.34 20.45 15.84
C PRO A 92 -5.22 19.60 16.45
N ALA A 93 -5.35 19.21 17.72
CA ALA A 93 -4.36 18.36 18.38
C ALA A 93 -4.32 16.93 17.81
N LEU A 94 -5.47 16.36 17.44
CA LEU A 94 -5.52 15.04 16.79
C LEU A 94 -5.15 15.13 15.31
N GLU A 95 -5.52 16.22 14.62
CA GLU A 95 -5.07 16.45 13.25
C GLU A 95 -3.53 16.53 13.18
N ALA A 96 -2.90 17.23 14.12
CA ALA A 96 -1.44 17.35 14.18
C ALA A 96 -0.74 16.03 14.55
N ALA A 97 -1.42 15.12 15.24
CA ALA A 97 -0.89 13.82 15.61
C ALA A 97 -1.00 12.79 14.47
N ALA A 98 -1.92 13.00 13.51
CA ALA A 98 -2.22 12.03 12.46
C ALA A 98 -1.07 11.73 11.47
N ASP A 99 -0.05 12.58 11.44
CA ASP A 99 1.18 12.36 10.66
C ASP A 99 2.06 11.24 11.25
N ASP A 100 1.83 10.86 12.50
CA ASP A 100 2.47 9.75 13.18
C ASP A 100 1.41 8.69 13.56
N PRO A 101 1.30 7.59 12.80
CA PRO A 101 0.34 6.53 13.09
C PRO A 101 0.51 5.88 14.47
N GLU A 102 1.70 5.95 15.08
CA GLU A 102 1.95 5.44 16.45
C GLU A 102 1.28 6.30 17.53
N SER A 103 0.87 7.52 17.20
CA SER A 103 0.12 8.41 18.10
C SER A 103 -1.28 7.91 18.45
N GLY A 104 -1.76 6.87 17.75
CA GLY A 104 -3.13 6.36 17.86
C GLY A 104 -4.14 7.15 17.03
N VAL A 105 -3.69 7.97 16.08
CA VAL A 105 -4.53 8.58 15.05
C VAL A 105 -3.90 8.38 13.68
N VAL A 106 -4.72 7.97 12.70
CA VAL A 106 -4.34 8.01 11.29
C VAL A 106 -5.52 8.51 10.46
N THR A 107 -5.28 9.40 9.50
CA THR A 107 -6.30 9.86 8.56
C THR A 107 -6.19 9.14 7.24
N VAL A 108 -7.33 8.81 6.64
CA VAL A 108 -7.43 8.24 5.30
C VAL A 108 -8.55 8.97 4.55
N GLY A 109 -8.20 9.85 3.62
CA GLY A 109 -9.16 10.69 2.94
C GLY A 109 -10.00 11.56 3.89
N ASP A 110 -11.33 11.33 3.87
CA ASP A 110 -12.32 12.00 4.71
C ASP A 110 -12.58 11.28 6.05
N ARG A 111 -11.78 10.26 6.38
CA ARG A 111 -11.90 9.48 7.61
C ARG A 111 -10.71 9.66 8.54
N ALA A 112 -10.95 9.43 9.81
CA ALA A 112 -9.93 9.32 10.84
C ALA A 112 -10.17 8.07 11.68
N PHE A 113 -9.12 7.26 11.83
CA PHE A 113 -9.08 6.11 12.72
C PHE A 113 -8.38 6.56 13.98
N VAL A 114 -9.06 6.42 15.12
CA VAL A 114 -8.62 7.00 16.39
C VAL A 114 -8.70 5.94 17.48
N GLY A 115 -7.65 5.82 18.28
CA GLY A 115 -7.60 4.98 19.46
C GLY A 115 -6.45 3.98 19.44
N ASN A 116 -6.75 2.74 19.84
CA ASN A 116 -5.78 1.66 19.94
C ASN A 116 -5.47 1.07 18.56
N LEU A 117 -4.37 1.53 17.97
CA LEU A 117 -3.89 1.12 16.64
C LEU A 117 -2.57 0.34 16.78
N SER A 118 -2.40 -0.68 15.94
CA SER A 118 -1.13 -1.41 15.77
C SER A 118 -0.55 -1.06 14.41
N VAL A 119 0.73 -0.69 14.38
CA VAL A 119 1.41 -0.14 13.19
C VAL A 119 2.61 -1.01 12.84
N SER A 120 2.88 -1.19 11.55
CA SER A 120 4.14 -1.76 11.06
C SER A 120 4.53 -1.12 9.74
N SER A 121 5.76 -0.62 9.67
CA SER A 121 6.35 -0.06 8.45
C SER A 121 7.46 -0.95 7.92
N ARG A 122 7.54 -1.07 6.60
CA ARG A 122 8.57 -1.87 5.92
C ARG A 122 8.95 -1.27 4.57
N ASP A 123 10.21 -1.38 4.20
CA ASP A 123 10.66 -1.03 2.86
C ASP A 123 10.14 -2.08 1.85
N ALA A 124 9.59 -1.57 0.75
CA ALA A 124 8.91 -2.32 -0.29
C ALA A 124 9.38 -1.78 -1.65
N GLY A 125 10.51 -2.32 -2.13
CA GLY A 125 11.20 -1.83 -3.32
C GLY A 125 11.66 -0.39 -3.20
N ASN A 126 10.97 0.52 -3.87
CA ASN A 126 11.26 1.96 -3.93
C ASN A 126 10.42 2.81 -2.99
N ALA A 127 9.52 2.21 -2.21
CA ALA A 127 8.65 2.88 -1.28
C ALA A 127 8.77 2.27 0.11
N THR A 128 8.31 3.00 1.11
CA THR A 128 8.06 2.47 2.45
C THR A 128 6.54 2.32 2.60
N VAL A 129 6.11 1.15 3.04
CA VAL A 129 4.71 0.83 3.27
C VAL A 129 4.44 0.68 4.75
N THR A 130 3.52 1.50 5.24
CA THR A 130 3.02 1.46 6.61
C THR A 130 1.64 0.80 6.61
N VAL A 131 1.49 -0.25 7.40
CA VAL A 131 0.20 -0.91 7.63
C VAL A 131 -0.28 -0.59 9.02
N VAL A 132 -1.51 -0.09 9.11
CA VAL A 132 -2.18 0.23 10.38
C VAL A 132 -3.39 -0.69 10.56
N VAL A 133 -3.52 -1.29 11.73
CA VAL A 133 -4.62 -2.20 12.08
C VAL A 133 -5.20 -1.78 13.44
N PRO A 134 -6.49 -1.41 13.52
CA PRO A 134 -7.18 -1.22 14.80
C PRO A 134 -7.14 -2.49 15.66
N ALA A 135 -6.94 -2.34 16.97
CA ALA A 135 -6.89 -3.46 17.90
C ALA A 135 -8.17 -4.31 17.86
N GLY A 136 -8.06 -5.60 18.19
CA GLY A 136 -9.22 -6.51 18.20
C GLY A 136 -9.67 -7.03 16.83
N ILE A 137 -9.16 -6.46 15.73
CA ILE A 137 -9.26 -7.08 14.40
C ILE A 137 -8.22 -8.20 14.29
N ASP A 138 -8.63 -9.38 13.82
CA ASP A 138 -7.76 -10.56 13.64
C ASP A 138 -6.86 -10.40 12.39
N ALA A 139 -5.92 -9.47 12.48
CA ALA A 139 -4.90 -9.22 11.47
C ALA A 139 -3.62 -8.71 12.13
N ASP A 140 -2.49 -9.12 11.57
CA ASP A 140 -1.16 -8.75 12.05
C ASP A 140 -0.53 -7.75 11.06
N PRO A 141 -0.32 -6.47 11.44
CA PRO A 141 0.23 -5.46 10.55
C PRO A 141 1.65 -5.81 10.08
N GLU A 142 2.48 -6.45 10.92
CA GLU A 142 3.83 -6.88 10.53
C GLU A 142 3.79 -7.91 9.41
N ARG A 143 2.87 -8.86 9.51
CA ARG A 143 2.67 -9.86 8.46
C ARG A 143 2.14 -9.24 7.16
N LYS A 144 1.31 -8.20 7.23
CA LYS A 144 0.77 -7.49 6.05
C LYS A 144 1.83 -6.65 5.35
N SER A 145 2.56 -5.82 6.09
CA SER A 145 3.67 -5.03 5.55
C SER A 145 4.76 -5.95 5.00
N TYR A 146 5.00 -7.11 5.64
CA TYR A 146 5.87 -8.16 5.12
C TYR A 146 5.41 -8.64 3.73
N PHE A 147 4.16 -9.10 3.60
CA PHE A 147 3.67 -9.61 2.31
C PHE A 147 3.64 -8.57 1.21
N LEU A 148 3.20 -7.34 1.51
CA LEU A 148 3.27 -6.24 0.56
C LEU A 148 4.72 -6.06 0.06
N ALA A 149 5.66 -5.88 0.99
CA ALA A 149 7.07 -5.70 0.65
C ALA A 149 7.63 -6.85 -0.21
N GLU A 150 7.43 -8.11 0.19
CA GLU A 150 7.97 -9.24 -0.58
C GLU A 150 7.34 -9.33 -1.98
N PHE A 151 6.03 -9.13 -2.09
CA PHE A 151 5.33 -9.30 -3.37
C PHE A 151 5.61 -8.15 -4.33
N ILE A 152 5.77 -6.92 -3.85
CA ILE A 152 5.87 -5.75 -4.74
C ILE A 152 7.30 -5.32 -5.05
N SER A 153 8.27 -5.66 -4.18
CA SER A 153 9.68 -5.24 -4.35
C SER A 153 10.29 -5.56 -5.73
N PRO A 154 9.95 -6.67 -6.42
CA PRO A 154 10.51 -6.96 -7.74
C PRO A 154 10.09 -6.00 -8.86
N TYR A 155 9.01 -5.24 -8.69
CA TYR A 155 8.34 -4.52 -9.79
C TYR A 155 8.67 -3.03 -9.90
N ASP A 156 9.18 -2.43 -8.82
CA ASP A 156 9.67 -1.04 -8.80
C ASP A 156 8.64 0.01 -9.30
N LEU A 157 7.38 -0.10 -8.86
CA LEU A 157 6.23 0.54 -9.51
C LEU A 157 6.21 2.08 -9.59
N GLY A 158 7.10 2.82 -8.93
CA GLY A 158 7.01 4.29 -8.91
C GLY A 158 8.28 5.03 -8.51
N PRO A 159 8.20 6.27 -8.01
CA PRO A 159 9.39 7.01 -7.60
C PRO A 159 9.97 6.48 -6.28
N HIS A 160 11.29 6.62 -6.12
CA HIS A 160 11.99 6.28 -4.87
C HIS A 160 11.59 7.20 -3.70
N GLY A 161 11.51 6.62 -2.50
CA GLY A 161 11.26 7.34 -1.25
C GLY A 161 9.81 7.78 -1.08
N THR A 162 8.86 7.09 -1.72
CA THR A 162 7.44 7.33 -1.45
C THR A 162 7.06 6.67 -0.13
N GLU A 163 6.38 7.41 0.74
CA GLU A 163 5.74 6.89 1.95
C GLU A 163 4.29 6.58 1.64
N THR A 164 3.83 5.39 1.98
CA THR A 164 2.46 4.94 1.73
C THR A 164 1.86 4.33 2.99
N THR A 165 0.58 4.62 3.26
CA THR A 165 -0.12 4.07 4.43
C THR A 165 -1.39 3.34 4.01
N ILE A 166 -1.52 2.08 4.43
CA ILE A 166 -2.74 1.27 4.22
C ILE A 166 -3.33 0.89 5.57
N VAL A 167 -4.58 1.30 5.81
CA VAL A 167 -5.30 1.01 7.05
C VAL A 167 -6.28 -0.14 6.84
N LEU A 168 -6.22 -1.18 7.67
CA LEU A 168 -7.28 -2.19 7.73
C LEU A 168 -8.50 -1.60 8.45
N ALA A 169 -9.57 -1.39 7.71
CA ALA A 169 -10.82 -0.84 8.20
C ALA A 169 -11.89 -1.92 8.45
N PRO A 170 -12.91 -1.64 9.27
CA PRO A 170 -14.09 -2.49 9.36
C PRO A 170 -14.83 -2.62 8.03
N ASP A 171 -15.53 -3.75 7.82
CA ASP A 171 -16.34 -4.02 6.62
C ASP A 171 -17.64 -3.20 6.52
N ALA A 172 -17.82 -2.22 7.41
CA ALA A 172 -18.92 -1.27 7.40
C ALA A 172 -18.70 -0.10 6.43
N LEU A 173 -17.47 0.11 5.94
CA LEU A 173 -17.18 1.09 4.90
C LEU A 173 -17.76 0.66 3.53
N PRO A 174 -18.09 1.61 2.64
CA PRO A 174 -18.87 1.33 1.43
C PRO A 174 -18.16 0.45 0.38
N HIS A 175 -16.82 0.45 0.38
CA HIS A 175 -15.99 -0.27 -0.60
C HIS A 175 -15.03 -1.24 0.08
N ARG A 176 -14.55 -2.25 -0.66
CA ARG A 176 -13.55 -3.21 -0.14
C ARG A 176 -12.18 -2.58 0.07
N GLY A 177 -11.89 -1.49 -0.63
CA GLY A 177 -10.77 -0.60 -0.41
C GLY A 177 -11.04 0.74 -1.10
N ALA A 178 -10.22 1.73 -0.76
CA ALA A 178 -10.16 3.00 -1.47
C ALA A 178 -8.81 3.66 -1.21
N THR A 179 -8.26 4.30 -2.24
CA THR A 179 -7.00 5.02 -2.21
C THR A 179 -7.22 6.52 -2.44
N TYR A 180 -6.39 7.34 -1.81
CA TYR A 180 -6.49 8.80 -1.83
C TYR A 180 -5.16 9.43 -2.26
N GLU A 181 -5.23 10.64 -2.82
CA GLU A 181 -4.07 11.38 -3.37
C GLU A 181 -2.99 11.70 -2.33
N ASP A 182 -3.31 11.64 -1.04
CA ASP A 182 -2.37 11.90 0.06
C ASP A 182 -1.49 10.70 0.42
N GLY A 183 -1.49 9.64 -0.41
CA GLY A 183 -0.67 8.45 -0.19
C GLY A 183 -1.26 7.50 0.86
N THR A 184 -2.55 7.66 1.17
CA THR A 184 -3.28 6.80 2.11
C THR A 184 -4.32 5.95 1.40
N ALA A 185 -4.54 4.75 1.92
CA ALA A 185 -5.62 3.87 1.49
C ALA A 185 -6.23 3.15 2.68
N TYR A 186 -7.46 2.66 2.53
CA TYR A 186 -8.01 1.65 3.42
C TYR A 186 -8.34 0.38 2.67
N VAL A 187 -8.37 -0.74 3.39
CA VAL A 187 -8.88 -2.03 2.93
C VAL A 187 -9.80 -2.59 4.00
N THR A 188 -10.89 -3.24 3.63
CA THR A 188 -11.82 -3.87 4.60
C THR A 188 -11.66 -5.39 4.70
N VAL A 189 -10.75 -5.94 3.90
CA VAL A 189 -10.53 -7.38 3.77
C VAL A 189 -9.29 -7.77 4.56
N PRO A 190 -9.42 -8.46 5.71
CA PRO A 190 -8.27 -8.80 6.53
C PRO A 190 -7.36 -9.85 5.87
N GLN A 191 -7.86 -10.63 4.91
CA GLN A 191 -7.04 -11.60 4.17
C GLN A 191 -6.15 -10.88 3.16
N PHE A 192 -4.85 -11.24 3.12
CA PHE A 192 -3.98 -10.81 2.03
C PHE A 192 -4.34 -11.56 0.74
N TRP A 193 -4.70 -12.84 0.87
CA TRP A 193 -5.23 -13.68 -0.19
C TRP A 193 -6.49 -14.40 0.31
N ASP A 194 -7.58 -14.28 -0.45
CA ASP A 194 -8.91 -14.82 -0.12
C ASP A 194 -9.31 -16.02 -1.00
N GLY A 195 -8.35 -16.60 -1.72
CA GLY A 195 -8.59 -17.71 -2.66
C GLY A 195 -8.90 -17.26 -4.09
N GLN A 196 -8.93 -15.96 -4.36
CA GLN A 196 -9.05 -15.40 -5.71
C GLN A 196 -7.67 -15.15 -6.34
N VAL A 197 -7.66 -14.78 -7.61
CA VAL A 197 -6.41 -14.49 -8.35
C VAL A 197 -5.78 -13.15 -7.99
N GLY A 198 -6.53 -12.25 -7.36
CA GLY A 198 -6.06 -10.93 -6.95
C GLY A 198 -5.97 -10.77 -5.43
N SER A 199 -5.52 -9.59 -5.02
CA SER A 199 -5.50 -9.16 -3.62
C SER A 199 -5.93 -7.70 -3.54
N VAL A 200 -6.93 -7.41 -2.68
CA VAL A 200 -7.36 -6.02 -2.44
C VAL A 200 -6.20 -5.18 -1.88
N TRP A 201 -5.32 -5.78 -1.09
CA TRP A 201 -4.11 -5.10 -0.59
C TRP A 201 -3.17 -4.68 -1.71
N LEU A 202 -2.96 -5.57 -2.70
CA LEU A 202 -2.12 -5.25 -3.87
C LEU A 202 -2.82 -4.26 -4.81
N HIS A 203 -4.13 -4.36 -4.98
CA HIS A 203 -4.93 -3.41 -5.77
C HIS A 203 -4.78 -1.98 -5.26
N GLU A 204 -5.07 -1.75 -3.97
CA GLU A 204 -4.89 -0.44 -3.35
C GLU A 204 -3.43 0.01 -3.35
N TYR A 205 -2.47 -0.92 -3.17
CA TYR A 205 -1.06 -0.58 -3.30
C TYR A 205 -0.72 -0.10 -4.71
N VAL A 206 -1.23 -0.73 -5.78
CA VAL A 206 -0.98 -0.26 -7.15
C VAL A 206 -1.55 1.15 -7.35
N HIS A 207 -2.74 1.47 -6.81
CA HIS A 207 -3.26 2.84 -6.84
C HIS A 207 -2.32 3.84 -6.18
N LEU A 208 -1.73 3.50 -5.02
CA LEU A 208 -0.74 4.34 -4.34
C LEU A 208 0.55 4.57 -5.14
N ARG A 209 0.75 3.81 -6.23
CA ARG A 209 1.89 3.95 -7.14
C ARG A 209 1.50 4.55 -8.49
N GLN A 210 0.24 4.89 -8.72
CA GLN A 210 -0.19 5.60 -9.93
C GLN A 210 0.17 7.07 -9.81
N GLY A 211 1.26 7.45 -10.46
CA GLY A 211 1.80 8.81 -10.49
C GLY A 211 1.46 9.58 -11.76
N TYR A 212 0.54 9.08 -12.59
CA TYR A 212 0.11 9.73 -13.82
C TYR A 212 -1.29 10.33 -13.70
N ASP A 213 -1.54 11.40 -14.44
CA ASP A 213 -2.90 11.86 -14.76
C ASP A 213 -3.39 11.16 -16.02
N ALA A 214 -4.69 10.89 -16.15
CA ALA A 214 -5.28 10.31 -17.35
C ALA A 214 -6.25 11.28 -18.02
N GLU A 215 -6.20 11.38 -19.35
CA GLU A 215 -7.28 12.01 -20.11
C GLU A 215 -8.58 11.19 -19.98
N SER A 216 -9.72 11.81 -20.30
CA SER A 216 -11.03 11.16 -20.19
C SER A 216 -11.13 9.81 -20.93
N GLU A 217 -10.39 9.67 -22.04
CA GLU A 217 -10.32 8.44 -22.84
C GLU A 217 -9.48 7.31 -22.22
N MET A 218 -8.74 7.60 -21.15
CA MET A 218 -7.82 6.67 -20.50
C MET A 218 -8.15 6.43 -19.02
N ILE A 219 -9.22 7.01 -18.47
CA ILE A 219 -9.58 6.84 -17.04
C ILE A 219 -9.79 5.38 -16.64
N TRP A 220 -10.21 4.53 -17.59
CA TRP A 220 -10.38 3.10 -17.36
C TRP A 220 -9.08 2.40 -16.96
N PHE A 221 -7.93 2.94 -17.40
CA PHE A 221 -6.62 2.35 -17.14
C PHE A 221 -6.26 2.42 -15.65
N THR A 222 -6.75 3.42 -14.93
CA THR A 222 -6.53 3.58 -13.47
C THR A 222 -7.02 2.34 -12.71
N GLU A 223 -8.30 1.97 -12.85
CA GLU A 223 -8.83 0.79 -12.18
C GLU A 223 -8.37 -0.52 -12.82
N ALA A 224 -8.31 -0.56 -14.16
CA ALA A 224 -7.91 -1.76 -14.87
C ALA A 224 -6.47 -2.19 -14.55
N SER A 225 -5.55 -1.24 -14.43
CA SER A 225 -4.15 -1.53 -14.11
C SER A 225 -3.99 -1.98 -12.66
N ALA A 226 -4.70 -1.38 -11.71
CA ALA A 226 -4.71 -1.84 -10.32
C ALA A 226 -5.23 -3.29 -10.22
N GLU A 227 -6.34 -3.60 -10.89
CA GLU A 227 -6.92 -4.94 -10.87
C GLU A 227 -5.98 -5.94 -11.56
N TYR A 228 -5.56 -5.66 -12.80
CA TYR A 228 -4.75 -6.59 -13.59
C TYR A 228 -3.35 -6.81 -13.02
N LEU A 229 -2.66 -5.74 -12.59
CA LEU A 229 -1.33 -5.89 -12.02
C LEU A 229 -1.41 -6.63 -10.67
N SER A 230 -2.48 -6.47 -9.89
CA SER A 230 -2.67 -7.30 -8.69
C SER A 230 -2.75 -8.80 -9.03
N TYR A 231 -3.41 -9.16 -10.14
CA TYR A 231 -3.51 -10.54 -10.60
C TYR A 231 -2.13 -11.06 -11.06
N ARG A 232 -1.40 -10.23 -11.81
CA ARG A 232 -0.08 -10.59 -12.33
C ARG A 232 0.94 -10.77 -11.21
N ILE A 233 0.96 -9.86 -10.23
CA ILE A 233 1.81 -9.98 -9.03
C ILE A 233 1.49 -11.29 -8.30
N MET A 234 0.22 -11.59 -8.05
CA MET A 234 -0.17 -12.84 -7.39
C MET A 234 0.28 -14.07 -8.18
N ALA A 235 0.07 -14.10 -9.50
CA ALA A 235 0.44 -15.22 -10.34
C ALA A 235 1.97 -15.46 -10.42
N GLU A 236 2.78 -14.40 -10.33
CA GLU A 236 4.24 -14.50 -10.40
C GLU A 236 4.89 -14.73 -9.03
N GLN A 237 4.31 -14.25 -7.94
CA GLN A 237 4.90 -14.31 -6.60
C GLN A 237 4.29 -15.42 -5.71
N TYR A 238 3.12 -15.96 -6.06
CA TYR A 238 2.40 -16.92 -5.23
C TYR A 238 2.03 -18.18 -6.00
N GLU A 239 2.70 -19.29 -5.70
CA GLU A 239 2.60 -20.57 -6.43
C GLU A 239 1.18 -21.16 -6.51
N GLN A 240 0.24 -20.72 -5.64
CA GLN A 240 -1.15 -21.16 -5.65
C GLN A 240 -2.02 -20.41 -6.67
N VAL A 241 -1.54 -19.32 -7.27
CA VAL A 241 -2.22 -18.58 -8.34
C VAL A 241 -1.42 -18.79 -9.62
N THR A 242 -2.04 -19.36 -10.63
CA THR A 242 -1.40 -19.62 -11.93
C THR A 242 -1.90 -18.65 -13.00
N ASP A 243 -1.17 -18.54 -14.12
CA ASP A 243 -1.66 -17.77 -15.28
C ASP A 243 -2.98 -18.34 -15.85
N ASP A 244 -3.19 -19.66 -15.75
CA ASP A 244 -4.46 -20.30 -16.13
C ASP A 244 -5.62 -19.84 -15.23
N ASP A 245 -5.36 -19.65 -13.92
CA ASP A 245 -6.36 -19.09 -13.01
C ASP A 245 -6.67 -17.65 -13.38
N VAL A 246 -5.65 -16.83 -13.69
CA VAL A 246 -5.84 -15.44 -14.15
C VAL A 246 -6.67 -15.40 -15.43
N ARG A 247 -6.34 -16.22 -16.44
CA ARG A 247 -7.10 -16.30 -17.69
C ARG A 247 -8.54 -16.72 -17.43
N SER A 248 -8.75 -17.77 -16.63
CA SER A 248 -10.08 -18.25 -16.25
C SER A 248 -10.90 -17.17 -15.54
N ARG A 249 -10.27 -16.40 -14.62
CA ARG A 249 -10.91 -15.26 -13.98
C ARG A 249 -11.32 -14.22 -15.01
N LEU A 250 -10.40 -13.80 -15.87
CA LEU A 250 -10.66 -12.80 -16.90
C LEU A 250 -11.80 -13.25 -17.81
N ASP A 251 -11.80 -14.51 -18.27
CA ASP A 251 -12.85 -15.12 -19.09
C ASP A 251 -14.23 -15.15 -18.41
N SER A 252 -14.27 -15.19 -17.08
CA SER A 252 -15.52 -15.15 -16.30
C SER A 252 -16.14 -13.75 -16.16
N LEU A 253 -15.37 -12.68 -16.42
CA LEU A 253 -15.86 -11.30 -16.33
C LEU A 253 -16.93 -10.99 -17.39
N SER A 254 -17.75 -9.99 -17.13
CA SER A 254 -18.77 -9.54 -18.09
C SER A 254 -18.13 -8.88 -19.31
N GLU A 255 -18.65 -9.12 -20.51
CA GLU A 255 -18.04 -8.66 -21.76
C GLU A 255 -18.37 -7.21 -22.14
N HIS A 256 -19.50 -6.68 -21.67
CA HIS A 256 -20.02 -5.34 -22.00
C HIS A 256 -19.83 -4.95 -23.47
N PRO A 257 -20.40 -5.72 -24.44
CA PRO A 257 -20.10 -5.56 -25.87
C PRO A 257 -20.51 -4.21 -26.46
N ASP A 258 -21.42 -3.49 -25.81
CA ASP A 258 -21.89 -2.17 -26.25
C ASP A 258 -21.10 -1.01 -25.61
N ALA A 259 -20.23 -1.29 -24.64
CA ALA A 259 -19.41 -0.28 -23.98
C ALA A 259 -18.15 0.01 -24.81
N THR A 260 -17.55 1.18 -24.61
CA THR A 260 -16.27 1.60 -25.19
C THR A 260 -15.36 2.07 -24.05
N LEU A 261 -14.13 1.56 -23.94
CA LEU A 261 -13.24 1.87 -22.81
C LEU A 261 -12.90 3.37 -22.74
N SER A 262 -12.72 4.02 -23.88
CA SER A 262 -12.47 5.46 -23.96
C SER A 262 -13.70 6.36 -23.79
N ASP A 263 -14.90 5.80 -23.65
CA ASP A 263 -16.12 6.56 -23.49
C ASP A 263 -16.92 6.07 -22.25
N PRO A 264 -16.64 6.63 -21.06
CA PRO A 264 -17.31 6.27 -19.82
C PRO A 264 -18.84 6.44 -19.85
N ASP A 265 -19.37 7.33 -20.70
CA ASP A 265 -20.82 7.52 -20.83
C ASP A 265 -21.50 6.26 -21.39
N THR A 266 -20.77 5.42 -22.14
CA THR A 266 -21.27 4.16 -22.67
C THR A 266 -21.29 3.02 -21.66
N TRP A 267 -20.66 3.19 -20.49
CA TRP A 267 -20.59 2.13 -19.48
C TRP A 267 -21.92 1.94 -18.77
N ASN A 268 -22.79 2.96 -18.78
CA ASN A 268 -24.15 2.89 -18.22
C ASN A 268 -24.19 2.44 -16.74
N GLY A 269 -23.16 2.79 -15.95
CA GLY A 269 -23.02 2.41 -14.54
C GLY A 269 -22.45 1.01 -14.30
N GLU A 270 -22.03 0.31 -15.36
CA GLU A 270 -21.30 -0.95 -15.29
C GLU A 270 -19.80 -0.71 -15.02
N SER A 271 -19.13 -1.67 -14.38
CA SER A 271 -17.70 -1.63 -14.07
C SER A 271 -16.85 -2.11 -15.26
N VAL A 272 -16.92 -1.38 -16.38
CA VAL A 272 -16.22 -1.74 -17.63
C VAL A 272 -14.69 -1.71 -17.46
N ASP A 273 -14.21 -0.76 -16.67
CA ASP A 273 -12.86 -0.60 -16.16
C ASP A 273 -12.36 -1.77 -15.29
N TYR A 274 -13.23 -2.48 -14.59
CA TYR A 274 -12.90 -3.72 -13.85
C TYR A 274 -13.12 -5.01 -14.63
N THR A 275 -13.65 -4.93 -15.87
CA THR A 275 -14.05 -6.11 -16.65
C THR A 275 -13.35 -6.17 -18.00
N ARG A 276 -13.64 -5.26 -18.92
CA ARG A 276 -12.98 -5.17 -20.23
C ARG A 276 -11.55 -4.65 -20.10
N GLY A 277 -11.32 -3.70 -19.19
CA GLY A 277 -9.99 -3.13 -18.95
C GLY A 277 -8.91 -4.18 -18.64
N PRO A 278 -9.07 -5.01 -17.58
CA PRO A 278 -8.09 -6.03 -17.22
C PRO A 278 -7.89 -7.09 -18.30
N ARG A 279 -8.94 -7.40 -19.08
CA ARG A 279 -8.83 -8.30 -20.24
C ARG A 279 -7.94 -7.71 -21.33
N LEU A 280 -8.11 -6.42 -21.64
CA LEU A 280 -7.24 -5.72 -22.58
C LEU A 280 -5.80 -5.70 -22.05
N LEU A 281 -5.60 -5.38 -20.77
CA LEU A 281 -4.26 -5.32 -20.19
C LEU A 281 -3.55 -6.69 -20.15
N TYR A 282 -4.28 -7.79 -19.99
CA TYR A 282 -3.73 -9.13 -20.16
C TYR A 282 -3.22 -9.38 -21.59
N ALA A 283 -4.00 -9.00 -22.60
CA ALA A 283 -3.59 -9.13 -24.01
C ALA A 283 -2.40 -8.22 -24.35
N VAL A 284 -2.38 -6.98 -23.84
CA VAL A 284 -1.27 -6.05 -24.01
C VAL A 284 0.01 -6.56 -23.35
N ASP A 285 -0.07 -7.06 -22.12
CA ASP A 285 1.10 -7.64 -21.42
C ASP A 285 1.65 -8.86 -22.18
N ALA A 286 0.77 -9.72 -22.73
CA ALA A 286 1.19 -10.83 -23.57
C ALA A 286 1.91 -10.35 -24.85
N ALA A 287 1.40 -9.31 -25.51
CA ALA A 287 2.03 -8.72 -26.70
C ALA A 287 3.42 -8.14 -26.39
N ILE A 288 3.55 -7.40 -25.29
CA ILE A 288 4.84 -6.85 -24.83
C ILE A 288 5.83 -7.97 -24.57
N ARG A 289 5.44 -9.00 -23.81
CA ARG A 289 6.33 -10.10 -23.47
C ARG A 289 6.73 -10.90 -24.72
N ASN A 290 5.81 -11.10 -25.68
CA ASN A 290 6.11 -11.81 -26.92
C ASN A 290 7.06 -11.01 -27.82
N GLY A 291 6.76 -9.74 -28.09
CA GLY A 291 7.59 -8.89 -28.97
C GLY A 291 8.98 -8.62 -28.41
N SER A 292 9.12 -8.63 -27.07
CA SER A 292 10.38 -8.38 -26.38
C SER A 292 11.16 -9.63 -25.96
N ASP A 293 10.76 -10.85 -26.38
CA ASP A 293 11.35 -12.11 -25.91
C ASP A 293 11.41 -12.19 -24.35
N GLY A 294 10.36 -11.72 -23.70
CA GLY A 294 10.20 -11.68 -22.24
C GLY A 294 11.05 -10.65 -21.51
N GLN A 295 11.74 -9.74 -22.22
CA GLN A 295 12.57 -8.70 -21.59
C GLN A 295 11.75 -7.56 -20.97
N HIS A 296 10.53 -7.34 -21.47
CA HIS A 296 9.62 -6.31 -20.98
C HIS A 296 8.23 -6.89 -20.66
N THR A 297 7.48 -6.15 -19.84
CA THR A 297 6.13 -6.47 -19.37
C THR A 297 5.29 -5.19 -19.31
N LEU A 298 4.00 -5.32 -18.99
CA LEU A 298 3.16 -4.17 -18.71
C LEU A 298 3.65 -3.33 -17.52
N PHE A 299 4.42 -3.89 -16.57
CA PHE A 299 5.02 -3.11 -15.50
C PHE A 299 6.01 -2.06 -16.03
N ASP A 300 6.73 -2.35 -17.12
CA ASP A 300 7.61 -1.38 -17.77
C ASP A 300 6.82 -0.20 -18.35
N VAL A 301 5.71 -0.49 -19.02
CA VAL A 301 4.80 0.55 -19.54
C VAL A 301 4.18 1.36 -18.40
N PHE A 302 3.72 0.70 -17.34
CA PHE A 302 3.17 1.37 -16.15
C PHE A 302 4.18 2.35 -15.54
N ARG A 303 5.44 1.93 -15.38
CA ARG A 303 6.52 2.83 -14.91
C ARG A 303 6.75 4.00 -15.88
N ALA A 304 6.77 3.74 -17.18
CA ALA A 304 6.96 4.80 -18.16
C ALA A 304 5.79 5.81 -18.19
N LEU A 305 4.56 5.37 -17.94
CA LEU A 305 3.40 6.26 -17.80
C LEU A 305 3.54 7.16 -16.56
N ASN A 306 4.03 6.62 -15.45
CA ASN A 306 4.29 7.40 -14.22
C ASN A 306 5.37 8.49 -14.41
N GLU A 307 6.15 8.45 -15.48
CA GLU A 307 7.18 9.46 -15.79
C GLU A 307 6.67 10.58 -16.72
N LEU A 308 5.41 10.52 -17.15
CA LEU A 308 4.84 11.53 -18.03
C LEU A 308 4.47 12.81 -17.27
N ASP A 309 4.87 13.95 -17.82
CA ASP A 309 4.48 15.27 -17.33
C ASP A 309 3.07 15.69 -17.81
N GLU A 310 2.56 15.05 -18.87
CA GLU A 310 1.27 15.36 -19.49
C GLU A 310 0.31 14.19 -19.29
N PRO A 311 -1.02 14.45 -19.23
CA PRO A 311 -2.01 13.40 -19.06
C PRO A 311 -1.90 12.27 -20.10
N VAL A 312 -2.10 11.04 -19.66
CA VAL A 312 -2.04 9.83 -20.48
C VAL A 312 -3.14 9.88 -21.54
N THR A 313 -2.73 9.75 -22.80
CA THR A 313 -3.62 9.62 -23.96
C THR A 313 -3.56 8.19 -24.54
N VAL A 314 -4.54 7.82 -25.36
CA VAL A 314 -4.53 6.53 -26.08
C VAL A 314 -3.29 6.41 -26.97
N ALA A 315 -2.92 7.51 -27.64
CA ALA A 315 -1.75 7.55 -28.51
C ALA A 315 -0.44 7.31 -27.74
N GLU A 316 -0.32 7.92 -26.56
CA GLU A 316 0.87 7.80 -25.73
C GLU A 316 0.98 6.41 -25.08
N PHE A 317 -0.14 5.87 -24.58
CA PHE A 317 -0.19 4.49 -24.10
C PHE A 317 0.27 3.49 -25.17
N ARG A 318 -0.31 3.56 -26.38
CA ARG A 318 0.10 2.70 -27.49
C ARG A 318 1.58 2.89 -27.82
N ARG A 319 2.08 4.12 -27.89
CA ARG A 319 3.49 4.40 -28.20
C ARG A 319 4.42 3.71 -27.21
N LEU A 320 4.12 3.79 -25.90
CA LEU A 320 4.91 3.12 -24.87
C LEU A 320 4.83 1.60 -24.99
N VAL A 321 3.68 1.03 -25.35
CA VAL A 321 3.57 -0.41 -25.62
C VAL A 321 4.41 -0.82 -26.84
N GLU A 322 4.37 -0.05 -27.95
CA GLU A 322 5.19 -0.30 -29.14
C GLU A 322 6.69 -0.20 -28.85
N ASP A 323 7.10 0.77 -28.02
CA ASP A 323 8.50 0.93 -27.62
C ASP A 323 9.04 -0.26 -26.80
N HIS A 324 8.20 -0.88 -25.95
CA HIS A 324 8.58 -2.01 -25.10
C HIS A 324 8.37 -3.38 -25.77
N SER A 325 7.41 -3.49 -26.69
CA SER A 325 7.20 -4.71 -27.49
C SER A 325 8.14 -4.79 -28.70
N GLY A 326 8.56 -3.65 -29.26
CA GLY A 326 9.30 -3.60 -30.53
C GLY A 326 8.44 -3.90 -31.77
N GLU A 327 7.12 -4.05 -31.61
CA GLU A 327 6.16 -4.34 -32.68
C GLU A 327 5.18 -3.18 -32.91
N ASN A 328 4.39 -3.27 -33.97
CA ASN A 328 3.32 -2.31 -34.24
C ASN A 328 2.02 -2.82 -33.62
N GLU A 329 1.50 -2.06 -32.67
CA GLU A 329 0.36 -2.43 -31.82
C GLU A 329 -0.86 -1.56 -32.13
N ALA A 330 -1.08 -1.24 -33.41
CA ALA A 330 -2.20 -0.41 -33.86
C ALA A 330 -3.57 -0.90 -33.41
N TRP A 331 -3.72 -2.21 -33.17
CA TRP A 331 -4.96 -2.82 -32.70
C TRP A 331 -5.41 -2.30 -31.33
N ILE A 332 -4.48 -1.82 -30.50
CA ILE A 332 -4.79 -1.28 -29.16
C ILE A 332 -5.74 -0.07 -29.25
N VAL A 333 -5.58 0.76 -30.28
CA VAL A 333 -6.45 1.92 -30.49
C VAL A 333 -7.89 1.46 -30.72
N ASP A 334 -8.08 0.49 -31.62
CA ASP A 334 -9.42 -0.05 -31.92
C ASP A 334 -10.02 -0.72 -30.68
N ALA A 335 -9.22 -1.47 -29.91
CA ALA A 335 -9.67 -2.12 -28.67
C ALA A 335 -10.14 -1.13 -27.58
N ILE A 336 -9.56 0.08 -27.55
CA ILE A 336 -9.93 1.14 -26.59
C ILE A 336 -11.09 1.99 -27.11
N THR A 337 -11.16 2.23 -28.43
CA THR A 337 -12.05 3.24 -29.04
C THR A 337 -13.29 2.69 -29.72
N GLU A 338 -13.39 1.37 -29.90
CA GLU A 338 -14.55 0.74 -30.53
C GLU A 338 -15.33 -0.17 -29.55
N PRO A 339 -16.66 -0.25 -29.69
CA PRO A 339 -17.46 -1.23 -28.97
C PRO A 339 -17.26 -2.63 -29.56
N GLY A 340 -17.35 -3.66 -28.71
CA GLY A 340 -17.34 -5.05 -29.15
C GLY A 340 -16.49 -5.99 -28.29
N ALA A 341 -16.52 -7.27 -28.65
CA ALA A 341 -15.79 -8.32 -27.96
C ALA A 341 -14.28 -8.19 -28.23
N MET A 342 -13.52 -8.05 -27.15
CA MET A 342 -12.05 -8.13 -27.12
C MET A 342 -11.50 -9.47 -27.65
N ASP A 343 -12.37 -10.47 -27.84
CA ASP A 343 -12.05 -11.82 -28.29
C ASP A 343 -11.32 -11.87 -29.63
N GLN A 344 -11.52 -10.89 -30.50
CA GLN A 344 -10.77 -10.79 -31.75
C GLN A 344 -9.27 -10.56 -31.55
N TYR A 345 -8.85 -10.16 -30.33
CA TYR A 345 -7.46 -9.95 -29.93
C TYR A 345 -6.94 -11.02 -28.96
N ARG A 346 -7.77 -12.00 -28.56
CA ARG A 346 -7.38 -13.12 -27.69
C ARG A 346 -6.54 -14.20 -28.38
N GLU A 347 -6.57 -14.28 -29.72
CA GLU A 347 -6.07 -15.43 -30.49
C GLU A 347 -4.54 -15.51 -30.69
N TYR A 348 -3.72 -14.82 -29.90
CA TYR A 348 -2.27 -15.06 -29.86
C TYR A 348 -1.94 -16.20 -28.88
N ASP A 349 -2.52 -17.36 -29.14
CA ASP A 349 -2.22 -18.64 -28.51
C ASP A 349 -0.82 -19.11 -28.94
N GLU A 350 0.22 -18.74 -28.20
CA GLU A 350 1.22 -19.75 -27.81
C GLU A 350 1.57 -19.57 -26.32
N PRO A 351 1.35 -20.60 -25.48
CA PRO A 351 1.74 -20.55 -24.08
C PRO A 351 3.27 -20.43 -23.99
N PHE A 352 3.74 -19.61 -23.05
CA PHE A 352 5.12 -19.61 -22.59
C PHE A 352 5.54 -21.06 -22.30
N SER A 353 6.45 -21.60 -23.12
CA SER A 353 7.26 -22.73 -22.69
C SER A 353 8.30 -22.17 -21.73
N ASP A 354 8.19 -22.50 -20.44
CA ASP A 354 9.25 -22.27 -19.46
C ASP A 354 10.61 -22.71 -20.05
N GLN A 355 11.53 -21.77 -20.25
CA GLN A 355 12.95 -22.04 -20.47
C GLN A 355 13.79 -21.48 -19.33
#